data_AF-A0A852PLP3-F1
#
_entry.id   AF-A0A852PLP3-F1
#
_cell.length_a   1.000
_cell.length_b   1.000
_cell.length_c   1.000
_cell.angle_alpha   90.00
_cell.angle_beta   90.00
_cell.angle_gamma   90.00
#
_symmetry.space_group_name_H-M   'P 1'
#
loop_
_entity.id
_entity.type
_entity.pdbx_description
1 polymer ?
#
loop_
_entity_poly.entity_id
_entity_poly.type
_entity_poly.pdbx_seq_one_letter_code
_entity_poly.pdbx_strand_id
1 'polypeptide(L)'
;HEPIPLFQAMEKEISAAFESGEPEDVLSSGFRLTITRDDIRTLLPLRWLNDRIMNFYISLIEERSMQEGYPSVYAFNTFFYPKLNATSQKAVKRWTKDVDIFKHDIILVPIHLRNHWTLLAVDLRKKTIKYFDSFGQNGDHICKTVL
;
A
#
# COMPACT_ATOMS: atom_id res chain seq x y z
N HIS A 1 4.89 -10.04 19.36
CA HIS A 1 3.44 -10.20 19.60
C HIS A 1 3.00 -11.49 18.94
N GLU A 2 2.27 -12.35 19.66
CA GLU A 2 1.61 -13.51 19.06
C GLU A 2 0.50 -13.04 18.12
N PRO A 3 0.27 -13.73 16.99
CA PRO A 3 -0.83 -13.41 16.10
C PRO A 3 -2.17 -13.58 16.80
N ILE A 4 -3.12 -12.70 16.51
CA ILE A 4 -4.50 -12.82 17.01
C ILE A 4 -5.07 -14.12 16.45
N PRO A 5 -5.63 -15.02 17.29
CA PRO A 5 -6.22 -16.25 16.82
C PRO A 5 -7.36 -15.97 15.83
N LEU A 6 -7.37 -16.69 14.71
CA LEU A 6 -8.49 -16.66 13.78
C LEU A 6 -9.64 -17.49 14.35
N PHE A 7 -10.86 -16.94 14.32
CA PHE A 7 -12.05 -17.74 14.60
C PHE A 7 -12.32 -18.69 13.44
N GLN A 8 -12.91 -19.86 13.72
CA GLN A 8 -13.24 -20.86 12.70
C GLN A 8 -14.06 -20.29 11.52
N ALA A 9 -14.93 -19.32 11.79
CA ALA A 9 -15.69 -18.63 10.74
C ALA A 9 -14.78 -17.81 9.79
N MET A 10 -13.76 -17.14 10.33
CA MET A 10 -12.79 -16.39 9.54
C MET A 10 -11.93 -17.32 8.69
N GLU A 11 -11.48 -18.44 9.25
CA GLU A 11 -10.71 -19.45 8.51
C GLU A 11 -11.52 -19.98 7.31
N LYS A 12 -12.81 -20.28 7.53
CA LYS A 12 -13.70 -20.75 6.46
C LYS A 12 -13.87 -19.71 5.35
N GLU A 13 -14.02 -18.43 5.70
CA GLU A 13 -14.12 -17.34 4.73
C GLU A 13 -12.83 -17.16 3.93
N ILE A 14 -11.68 -17.21 4.60
CA ILE A 14 -10.35 -17.15 3.97
C ILE A 14 -10.16 -18.34 3.01
N SER A 15 -10.48 -19.57 3.43
CA SER A 15 -10.42 -20.75 2.56
C SER A 15 -11.32 -20.61 1.32
N ALA A 16 -12.57 -20.15 1.50
CA ALA A 16 -13.49 -19.94 0.39
C ALA A 16 -13.00 -18.86 -0.59
N ALA A 17 -12.29 -17.83 -0.10
CA ALA A 17 -11.67 -16.81 -0.93
C ALA A 17 -10.53 -17.37 -1.80
N PHE A 18 -9.79 -18.37 -1.33
CA PHE A 18 -8.69 -18.98 -2.10
C PHE A 18 -9.11 -20.12 -3.04
N GLU A 19 -9.98 -21.01 -2.59
CA GLU A 19 -10.13 -22.35 -3.18
C GLU A 19 -11.21 -22.47 -4.24
N SER A 20 -12.38 -21.86 -4.03
CA SER A 20 -13.57 -22.07 -4.86
C SER A 20 -13.93 -20.85 -5.69
N GLY A 21 -14.26 -21.01 -6.98
CA GLY A 21 -14.77 -19.94 -7.84
C GLY A 21 -13.81 -19.51 -8.96
N GLU A 22 -14.28 -18.62 -9.82
CA GLU A 22 -13.55 -18.18 -11.01
C GLU A 22 -12.50 -17.11 -10.65
N PRO A 23 -11.35 -17.05 -11.35
CA PRO A 23 -10.31 -16.05 -11.10
C PRO A 23 -10.80 -14.59 -11.14
N GLU A 24 -11.79 -14.30 -11.99
CA GLU A 24 -12.35 -12.97 -12.21
C GLU A 24 -13.45 -12.59 -11.21
N ASP A 25 -13.87 -13.53 -10.34
CA ASP A 25 -14.86 -13.26 -9.30
C ASP A 25 -14.44 -12.06 -8.45
N VAL A 26 -15.31 -11.06 -8.33
CA VAL A 26 -15.07 -9.90 -7.48
C VAL A 26 -15.34 -10.27 -6.03
N LEU A 27 -14.30 -10.24 -5.20
CA LEU A 27 -14.40 -10.56 -3.77
C LEU A 27 -14.51 -9.31 -2.90
N SER A 28 -13.99 -8.18 -3.36
CA SER A 28 -14.16 -6.89 -2.68
C SER A 28 -14.10 -5.72 -3.66
N SER A 29 -14.75 -4.61 -3.31
CA SER A 29 -14.72 -3.36 -4.08
C SER A 29 -14.74 -2.17 -3.13
N GLY A 30 -13.84 -1.23 -3.35
CA GLY A 30 -13.63 -0.07 -2.47
C GLY A 30 -12.52 0.82 -3.03
N PHE A 31 -12.49 2.10 -2.67
CA PHE A 31 -11.43 3.03 -3.09
C PHE A 31 -11.24 3.16 -4.61
N ARG A 32 -12.31 2.91 -5.40
CA ARG A 32 -12.27 2.80 -6.89
C ARG A 32 -11.39 1.66 -7.41
N LEU A 33 -11.13 0.67 -6.56
CA LEU A 33 -10.45 -0.58 -6.87
C LEU A 33 -11.44 -1.73 -6.75
N THR A 34 -11.18 -2.76 -7.54
CA THR A 34 -11.89 -4.03 -7.49
C THR A 34 -10.85 -5.11 -7.27
N ILE A 35 -11.08 -5.95 -6.27
CA ILE A 35 -10.21 -7.06 -5.91
C ILE A 35 -10.89 -8.34 -6.36
N THR A 36 -10.23 -9.03 -7.29
CA THR A 36 -10.70 -10.33 -7.77
C THR A 36 -10.15 -11.46 -6.93
N ARG A 37 -10.65 -12.67 -7.19
CA ARG A 37 -10.09 -13.89 -6.61
C ARG A 37 -8.64 -14.11 -7.01
N ASP A 38 -8.28 -13.83 -8.25
CA ASP A 38 -6.88 -13.94 -8.70
C ASP A 38 -5.96 -12.97 -7.93
N ASP A 39 -6.44 -11.75 -7.68
CA ASP A 39 -5.74 -10.77 -6.83
C ASP A 39 -5.56 -11.33 -5.41
N ILE A 40 -6.62 -11.84 -4.79
CA ILE A 40 -6.55 -12.45 -3.44
C ILE A 40 -5.60 -13.63 -3.41
N ARG A 41 -5.56 -14.48 -4.44
CA ARG A 41 -4.65 -15.63 -4.51
C ARG A 41 -3.18 -15.22 -4.46
N THR A 42 -2.81 -13.96 -4.72
CA THR A 42 -1.43 -13.48 -4.50
C THR A 42 -1.02 -13.43 -3.01
N LEU A 43 -1.97 -13.49 -2.09
CA LEU A 43 -1.74 -13.62 -0.64
C LEU A 43 -1.41 -15.04 -0.19
N LEU A 44 -1.54 -16.05 -1.07
CA LEU A 44 -1.16 -17.42 -0.76
C LEU A 44 0.35 -17.51 -0.43
N PRO A 45 0.76 -18.48 0.41
CA PRO A 45 2.16 -18.66 0.77
C PRO A 45 3.08 -18.73 -0.46
N LEU A 46 4.28 -18.12 -0.33
CA LEU A 46 5.33 -18.11 -1.35
C LEU A 46 4.96 -17.41 -2.67
N ARG A 47 3.89 -16.61 -2.69
CA ARG A 47 3.54 -15.76 -3.84
C ARG A 47 3.91 -14.31 -3.60
N TRP A 48 4.10 -13.59 -4.71
CA TRP A 48 4.33 -12.15 -4.70
C TRP A 48 3.01 -11.41 -4.76
N LEU A 49 2.81 -10.48 -3.82
CA LEU A 49 1.67 -9.57 -3.85
C LEU A 49 1.72 -8.74 -5.13
N ASN A 50 0.56 -8.61 -5.78
CA ASN A 50 0.42 -7.69 -6.90
C ASN A 50 0.14 -6.26 -6.42
N ASP A 51 0.16 -5.32 -7.37
CA ASP A 51 -0.10 -3.91 -7.13
C ASP A 51 -1.52 -3.63 -6.66
N ARG A 52 -2.53 -4.41 -7.09
CA ARG A 52 -3.92 -4.23 -6.66
C ARG A 52 -4.09 -4.51 -5.18
N ILE A 53 -3.55 -5.62 -4.67
CA ILE A 53 -3.59 -5.94 -3.24
C ILE A 53 -2.83 -4.90 -2.43
N MET A 54 -1.64 -4.49 -2.87
CA MET A 54 -0.86 -3.45 -2.19
C MET A 54 -1.60 -2.11 -2.14
N ASN A 55 -2.20 -1.68 -3.25
CA ASN A 55 -2.97 -0.43 -3.33
C ASN A 55 -4.23 -0.51 -2.46
N PHE A 56 -4.96 -1.63 -2.47
CA PHE A 56 -6.15 -1.78 -1.65
C PHE A 56 -5.82 -1.75 -0.15
N TYR A 57 -4.74 -2.44 0.25
CA TYR A 57 -4.33 -2.47 1.66
C TYR A 57 -3.84 -1.10 2.15
N ILE A 58 -3.08 -0.34 1.35
CA ILE A 58 -2.65 1.00 1.76
C ILE A 58 -3.84 1.96 1.84
N SER A 59 -4.87 1.79 0.99
CA SER A 59 -6.13 2.54 1.11
C SER A 59 -6.94 2.17 2.35
N LEU A 60 -6.94 0.90 2.79
CA LEU A 60 -7.53 0.51 4.08
C LEU A 60 -6.81 1.19 5.26
N ILE A 61 -5.48 1.38 5.17
CA ILE A 61 -4.71 2.11 6.18
C ILE A 61 -5.11 3.59 6.20
N GLU A 62 -5.24 4.21 5.02
CA GLU A 62 -5.71 5.59 4.87
C GLU A 62 -7.13 5.77 5.43
N GLU A 63 -8.07 4.87 5.12
CA GLU A 63 -9.44 4.89 5.67
C GLU A 63 -9.43 4.74 7.20
N ARG A 64 -8.68 3.78 7.74
CA ARG A 64 -8.54 3.61 9.20
C ARG A 64 -7.96 4.85 9.86
N SER A 65 -7.09 5.60 9.17
CA SER A 65 -6.50 6.83 9.70
C SER A 65 -7.51 7.95 9.96
N MET A 66 -8.73 7.84 9.41
CA MET A 66 -9.83 8.78 9.66
C MET A 66 -10.54 8.53 11.00
N GLN A 67 -10.27 7.40 11.65
CA GLN A 67 -10.82 7.08 12.97
C GLN A 67 -10.10 7.89 14.07
N GLU A 68 -10.83 8.25 15.13
CA GLU A 68 -10.25 8.97 16.27
C GLU A 68 -9.08 8.20 16.90
N GLY A 69 -8.03 8.94 17.29
CA GLY A 69 -6.84 8.39 17.93
C GLY A 69 -5.74 7.92 16.97
N TYR A 70 -5.98 7.89 15.67
CA TYR A 70 -4.95 7.61 14.67
C TYR A 70 -4.36 8.90 14.06
N PRO A 71 -3.07 8.91 13.67
CA PRO A 71 -2.53 9.96 12.84
C PRO A 71 -3.13 9.93 11.45
N SER A 72 -3.43 11.08 10.89
CA SER A 72 -3.94 11.20 9.51
C SER A 72 -2.90 10.72 8.50
N VAL A 73 -3.32 9.88 7.55
CA VAL A 73 -2.46 9.29 6.53
C VAL A 73 -2.91 9.73 5.15
N TYR A 74 -1.96 10.09 4.29
CA TYR A 74 -2.17 10.12 2.84
C TYR A 74 -1.32 9.03 2.20
N ALA A 75 -1.93 8.19 1.36
CA ALA A 75 -1.21 7.12 0.68
C ALA A 75 -1.16 7.36 -0.83
N PHE A 76 0.05 7.34 -1.39
CA PHE A 76 0.21 7.22 -2.83
C PHE A 76 -0.05 5.78 -3.29
N ASN A 77 -0.56 5.62 -4.51
CA ASN A 77 -0.58 4.31 -5.14
C ASN A 77 0.84 3.88 -5.58
N THR A 78 1.00 2.57 -5.84
CA THR A 78 2.26 1.92 -6.20
C THR A 78 2.90 2.42 -7.52
N PHE A 79 2.16 3.17 -8.34
CA PHE A 79 2.66 3.74 -9.59
C PHE A 79 3.29 5.13 -9.43
N PHE A 80 3.10 5.78 -8.28
CA PHE A 80 3.62 7.12 -8.03
C PHE A 80 5.15 7.17 -8.11
N TYR A 81 5.84 6.33 -7.33
CA TYR A 81 7.30 6.37 -7.26
C TYR A 81 7.97 6.02 -8.61
N PRO A 82 7.57 4.93 -9.32
CA PRO A 82 8.12 4.66 -10.64
C PRO A 82 7.95 5.83 -11.61
N LYS A 83 6.79 6.52 -11.56
CA LYS A 83 6.55 7.69 -12.41
C LYS A 83 7.44 8.87 -12.02
N LEU A 84 7.55 9.16 -10.72
CA LEU A 84 8.41 10.22 -10.20
C LEU A 84 9.89 9.97 -10.53
N ASN A 85 10.36 8.72 -10.39
CA ASN A 85 11.75 8.37 -10.66
C ASN A 85 12.10 8.41 -12.16
N ALA A 86 11.14 8.07 -13.03
CA ALA A 86 11.36 8.06 -14.48
C ALA A 86 11.21 9.44 -15.15
N THR A 87 10.60 10.43 -14.47
CA THR A 87 10.24 11.72 -15.08
C THR A 87 10.49 12.89 -14.14
N SER A 88 10.33 14.13 -14.61
CA SER A 88 10.40 15.29 -13.70
C SER A 88 9.20 15.36 -12.76
N GLN A 89 9.36 15.99 -11.59
CA GLN A 89 8.28 16.26 -10.62
C GLN A 89 7.00 16.86 -11.26
N LYS A 90 7.15 17.60 -12.38
CA LYS A 90 6.01 18.16 -13.13
C LYS A 90 5.01 17.09 -13.60
N ALA A 91 5.47 15.87 -13.87
CA ALA A 91 4.63 14.78 -14.35
C ALA A 91 3.70 14.21 -13.27
N VAL A 92 4.10 14.30 -11.99
CA VAL A 92 3.30 13.83 -10.86
C VAL A 92 2.56 14.96 -10.15
N LYS A 93 2.81 16.23 -10.48
CA LYS A 93 2.14 17.40 -9.87
C LYS A 93 0.61 17.30 -9.88
N ARG A 94 0.01 16.70 -10.90
CA ARG A 94 -1.45 16.55 -11.02
C ARG A 94 -2.04 15.50 -10.07
N TRP A 95 -1.21 14.62 -9.49
CA TRP A 95 -1.66 13.52 -8.64
C TRP A 95 -2.18 14.02 -7.30
N THR A 96 -1.64 15.14 -6.83
CA THR A 96 -2.06 15.81 -5.59
C THR A 96 -2.80 17.12 -5.87
N LYS A 97 -3.44 17.26 -7.06
CA LYS A 97 -4.07 18.53 -7.47
C LYS A 97 -5.26 18.92 -6.58
N ASP A 98 -5.98 17.93 -6.06
CA ASP A 98 -7.21 18.11 -5.28
C ASP A 98 -6.99 17.81 -3.78
N VAL A 99 -5.73 17.63 -3.35
CA VAL A 99 -5.38 17.27 -1.97
C VAL A 99 -4.13 18.00 -1.51
N ASP A 100 -4.19 18.60 -0.32
CA ASP A 100 -3.02 19.17 0.35
C ASP A 100 -2.38 18.10 1.24
N ILE A 101 -1.40 17.38 0.68
CA ILE A 101 -0.72 16.29 1.38
C ILE A 101 0.04 16.76 2.63
N PHE A 102 0.37 18.06 2.73
CA PHE A 102 1.08 18.62 3.88
C PHE A 102 0.19 18.83 5.11
N LYS A 103 -1.13 18.66 4.96
CA LYS A 103 -2.09 18.67 6.07
C LYS A 103 -2.24 17.31 6.76
N HIS A 104 -1.60 16.27 6.25
CA HIS A 104 -1.61 14.94 6.87
C HIS A 104 -0.42 14.78 7.81
N ASP A 105 -0.52 13.84 8.76
CA ASP A 105 0.56 13.55 9.69
C ASP A 105 1.63 12.65 9.05
N ILE A 106 1.19 11.69 8.24
CA ILE A 106 2.04 10.69 7.59
C ILE A 106 1.71 10.59 6.11
N ILE A 107 2.73 10.56 5.26
CA ILE A 107 2.62 10.23 3.85
C ILE A 107 3.27 8.87 3.62
N LEU A 108 2.53 7.93 3.02
CA LEU A 108 3.02 6.60 2.65
C LEU A 108 3.22 6.49 1.15
N VAL A 109 4.38 5.97 0.74
CA VAL A 109 4.70 5.68 -0.65
C VAL A 109 5.16 4.22 -0.73
N PRO A 110 4.28 3.29 -1.15
CA PRO A 110 4.69 1.92 -1.45
C PRO A 110 5.52 1.90 -2.74
N ILE A 111 6.61 1.15 -2.74
CA ILE A 111 7.59 1.15 -3.82
C ILE A 111 7.84 -0.29 -4.27
N HIS A 112 7.55 -0.55 -5.54
CA HIS A 112 7.91 -1.79 -6.20
C HIS A 112 9.32 -1.69 -6.79
N LEU A 113 10.27 -2.45 -6.23
CA LEU A 113 11.64 -2.53 -6.71
C LEU A 113 11.88 -3.89 -7.36
N ARG A 114 11.90 -3.96 -8.70
CA ARG A 114 12.13 -5.20 -9.49
C ARG A 114 11.26 -6.39 -9.05
N ASN A 115 11.65 -7.08 -7.98
CA ASN A 115 11.01 -8.25 -7.38
C ASN A 115 10.82 -8.10 -5.85
N HIS A 116 10.73 -6.89 -5.29
CA HIS A 116 10.52 -6.68 -3.86
C HIS A 116 9.69 -5.42 -3.57
N TRP A 117 8.85 -5.47 -2.53
CA TRP A 117 8.07 -4.33 -2.05
C TRP A 117 8.77 -3.64 -0.89
N THR A 118 8.92 -2.33 -0.98
CA THR A 118 9.49 -1.49 0.07
C THR A 118 8.55 -0.32 0.37
N LEU A 119 8.77 0.38 1.48
CA LEU A 119 7.92 1.48 1.90
C LEU A 119 8.76 2.70 2.27
N LEU A 120 8.44 3.84 1.68
CA LEU A 120 8.89 5.13 2.17
C LEU A 120 7.77 5.77 3.00
N ALA A 121 8.10 6.24 4.19
CA ALA A 121 7.18 6.97 5.06
C ALA A 121 7.75 8.34 5.41
N VAL A 122 6.98 9.39 5.16
CA VAL A 122 7.27 10.75 5.60
C VAL A 122 6.39 11.05 6.80
N ASP A 123 6.99 11.19 7.99
CA ASP A 123 6.28 11.65 9.19
C ASP A 123 6.47 13.17 9.29
N LEU A 124 5.45 13.93 8.91
CA LEU A 124 5.47 15.39 8.84
C LEU A 124 5.52 16.02 10.23
N ARG A 125 4.94 15.37 11.24
CA ARG A 125 5.00 15.81 12.64
C ARG A 125 6.43 15.78 13.16
N LYS A 126 7.20 14.76 12.77
CA LYS A 126 8.60 14.56 13.17
C LYS A 126 9.60 15.16 12.20
N LYS A 127 9.16 15.61 11.02
CA LYS A 127 10.01 16.07 9.92
C LYS A 127 11.06 15.01 9.52
N THR A 128 10.63 13.74 9.48
CA THR A 128 11.52 12.62 9.14
C THR A 128 11.03 11.86 7.92
N ILE A 129 11.97 11.47 7.07
CA ILE A 129 11.74 10.50 6.00
C ILE A 129 12.43 9.20 6.40
N LYS A 130 11.68 8.09 6.37
CA LYS A 130 12.20 6.75 6.67
C LYS A 130 11.91 5.81 5.52
N TYR A 131 12.91 5.02 5.18
CA TYR A 131 12.81 3.95 4.21
C TYR A 131 12.83 2.60 4.93
N PHE A 132 11.88 1.74 4.58
CA PHE A 132 11.75 0.39 5.13
C PHE A 132 11.90 -0.63 4.00
N ASP A 133 12.94 -1.44 4.11
CA ASP A 133 13.21 -2.59 3.24
C ASP A 133 13.44 -3.82 4.10
N SER A 134 12.62 -4.85 3.91
CA SER A 134 12.72 -6.10 4.68
C SER A 134 13.96 -6.93 4.34
N PHE A 135 14.61 -6.66 3.20
CA PHE A 135 15.89 -7.25 2.82
C PHE A 135 17.08 -6.39 3.28
N GLY A 136 16.82 -5.26 3.96
CA GLY A 136 17.86 -4.43 4.57
C GLY A 136 18.71 -3.61 3.60
N GLN A 137 18.25 -3.37 2.37
CA GLN A 137 18.99 -2.56 1.41
C GLN A 137 18.92 -1.07 1.75
N ASN A 138 19.95 -0.31 1.34
CA ASN A 138 19.98 1.14 1.54
C ASN A 138 19.09 1.87 0.51
N GLY A 139 18.14 2.66 1.00
CA GLY A 139 17.23 3.50 0.20
C GLY A 139 17.59 4.98 0.10
N ASP A 140 18.83 5.41 0.36
CA ASP A 140 19.24 6.83 0.36
C ASP A 140 18.89 7.54 -0.96
N HIS A 141 19.06 6.84 -2.09
CA HIS A 141 18.70 7.37 -3.41
C HIS A 141 17.18 7.58 -3.55
N ILE A 142 16.37 6.69 -2.97
CA ILE A 142 14.90 6.77 -2.96
C ILE A 142 14.46 7.96 -2.12
N CYS A 143 15.03 8.12 -0.92
CA CYS A 143 14.75 9.26 -0.05
C CYS A 143 15.06 10.59 -0.75
N LYS A 144 16.20 10.68 -1.47
CA LYS A 144 16.58 11.88 -2.23
C LYS A 144 15.66 12.22 -3.39
N THR A 145 15.04 11.22 -4.03
CA THR A 145 14.08 11.44 -5.13
C THR A 145 12.77 12.08 -4.65
N VAL A 146 12.39 11.84 -3.39
CA VAL A 146 11.13 12.32 -2.80
C VAL A 146 11.29 13.66 -2.05
N LEU A 147 12.53 14.06 -1.73
CA LEU A 147 12.88 15.40 -1.26
C LEU A 147 12.74 16.44 -2.39
#